data_AF-A0A2D4YA51-F1
#
_entry.id   AF-A0A2D4YA51-F1
#
_cell.length_a   1.000
_cell.length_b   1.000
_cell.length_c   1.000
_cell.angle_alpha   90.00
_cell.angle_beta   90.00
_cell.angle_gamma   90.00
#
_symmetry.space_group_name_H-M   'P 1'
#
loop_
_entity.id
_entity.type
_entity.pdbx_description
1 polymer ?
#
loop_
_entity_poly.entity_id
_entity_poly.type
_entity_poly.pdbx_seq_one_letter_code
_entity_poly.pdbx_strand_id
1 'polypeptide(L)'
;MTVLEKIKIIVKTLKARATNKIEAPIFIIGTGRCGSDLMVDVLETNPGIQIDKNEQYDWFLPALFGGKERSPMLSDLINYRLTAKESLKQWTAYYRFKLKLIIENKINANNKVFILKSPAITFLLDEIDKMFPDAKYIHLYRNGFSVSKSWCTKEYPRVKAYQDAFSEEDFLFKCAEYYNDSIIEISNFLTKIGKDRQHSISYEDFCENPKGELSKILQFVNVNQQCTFDLSKIVSTNHKVNNLNPDIKLKLNGIMSKSLTVLGYKL
;
A
#
# COMPACT_ATOMS: atom_id res chain seq x y z
N MET A 1 22.59 -12.27 11.71
CA MET A 1 21.72 -13.09 12.59
C MET A 1 22.10 -14.55 12.47
N THR A 2 22.49 -15.16 13.58
CA THR A 2 22.90 -16.57 13.69
C THR A 2 21.72 -17.53 13.55
N VAL A 3 21.98 -18.82 13.31
CA VAL A 3 20.94 -19.86 13.28
C VAL A 3 20.20 -19.94 14.61
N LEU A 4 20.92 -19.81 15.73
CA LEU A 4 20.37 -19.85 17.07
C LEU A 4 19.38 -18.70 17.33
N GLU A 5 19.72 -17.49 16.86
CA GLU A 5 18.84 -16.31 16.96
C GLU A 5 17.56 -16.49 16.15
N LYS A 6 17.65 -17.05 14.93
CA LYS A 6 16.47 -17.37 14.11
C LYS A 6 15.55 -18.36 14.81
N ILE A 7 16.11 -19.41 15.40
CA ILE A 7 15.34 -20.42 16.15
C ILE A 7 14.65 -19.78 17.36
N LYS A 8 15.35 -18.95 18.13
CA LYS A 8 14.77 -18.24 19.29
C LYS A 8 13.58 -17.36 18.89
N ILE A 9 13.68 -16.63 17.78
CA ILE A 9 12.58 -15.79 17.26
C ILE A 9 11.37 -16.66 16.88
N ILE A 10 11.60 -17.74 16.11
CA ILE A 10 10.51 -18.66 15.71
C ILE A 10 9.82 -19.25 16.94
N VAL A 11 10.58 -19.73 17.92
CA VAL A 11 10.03 -20.30 19.17
C VAL A 11 9.23 -19.26 19.96
N LYS A 12 9.74 -18.02 20.07
CA LYS A 12 9.02 -16.93 20.74
C LYS A 12 7.66 -16.67 20.08
N THR A 13 7.63 -16.60 18.76
CA THR A 13 6.40 -16.32 18.00
C THR A 13 5.40 -17.47 18.06
N LEU A 14 5.87 -18.71 17.95
CA LEU A 14 5.01 -19.89 18.15
C LEU A 14 4.40 -19.92 19.56
N LYS A 15 5.16 -19.52 20.59
CA LYS A 15 4.65 -19.39 21.97
C LYS A 15 3.62 -18.27 22.11
N ALA A 16 3.86 -17.11 21.49
CA ALA A 16 2.91 -15.99 21.47
C ALA A 16 1.58 -16.40 20.79
N ARG A 17 1.68 -17.14 19.69
CA ARG A 17 0.53 -17.70 18.98
C ARG A 17 -0.26 -18.68 19.85
N ALA A 18 0.42 -19.61 20.53
CA ALA A 18 -0.23 -20.57 21.42
C ALA A 18 -0.95 -19.92 22.62
N THR A 19 -0.60 -18.67 22.94
CA THR A 19 -1.20 -17.91 24.04
C THR A 19 -2.18 -16.83 23.57
N ASN A 20 -2.50 -16.78 22.27
CA ASN A 20 -3.35 -15.75 21.64
C ASN A 20 -2.90 -14.31 21.96
N LYS A 21 -1.59 -14.07 22.08
CA LYS A 21 -1.01 -12.76 22.40
C LYS A 21 -0.49 -11.99 21.19
N ILE A 22 -0.80 -12.45 19.98
CA ILE A 22 -0.32 -11.78 18.75
C ILE A 22 -1.36 -10.74 18.36
N GLU A 23 -0.98 -9.47 18.39
CA GLU A 23 -1.79 -8.39 17.84
C GLU A 23 -2.00 -8.59 16.33
N ALA A 24 -3.14 -8.16 15.81
CA ALA A 24 -3.40 -8.25 14.39
C ALA A 24 -2.52 -7.26 13.60
N PRO A 25 -2.00 -7.64 12.41
CA PRO A 25 -1.26 -6.71 11.59
C PRO A 25 -2.17 -5.59 11.07
N ILE A 26 -1.58 -4.41 10.89
CA ILE A 26 -2.22 -3.29 10.21
C ILE A 26 -1.56 -3.10 8.85
N PHE A 27 -2.36 -2.97 7.80
CA PHE A 27 -1.89 -2.74 6.45
C PHE A 27 -2.27 -1.33 5.98
N ILE A 28 -1.29 -0.56 5.50
CA ILE A 28 -1.58 0.64 4.69
C ILE A 28 -1.70 0.18 3.24
N ILE A 29 -2.90 0.35 2.69
CA ILE A 29 -3.27 0.00 1.31
C ILE A 29 -3.57 1.26 0.51
N GLY A 30 -3.33 1.21 -0.79
CA GLY A 30 -3.46 2.34 -1.69
C GLY A 30 -2.61 2.13 -2.93
N THR A 31 -2.74 3.02 -3.90
CA THR A 31 -1.94 2.94 -5.12
C THR A 31 -0.52 3.42 -4.89
N GLY A 32 0.41 3.03 -5.76
CA GLY A 32 1.66 3.76 -5.91
C GLY A 32 1.39 5.27 -6.09
N ARG A 33 2.26 6.11 -5.52
CA ARG A 33 2.21 7.59 -5.64
C ARG A 33 1.01 8.30 -4.96
N CYS A 34 0.21 7.62 -4.13
CA CYS A 34 -0.91 8.22 -3.39
C CYS A 34 -0.47 9.12 -2.20
N GLY A 35 0.82 9.30 -1.94
CA GLY A 35 1.32 10.05 -0.78
C GLY A 35 1.62 9.19 0.44
N SER A 36 1.68 7.87 0.28
CA SER A 36 2.00 6.92 1.35
C SER A 36 3.32 7.21 2.05
N ASP A 37 4.33 7.70 1.33
CA ASP A 37 5.65 7.96 1.90
C ASP A 37 5.57 9.07 2.95
N LEU A 38 4.81 10.14 2.68
CA LEU A 38 4.56 11.21 3.64
C LEU A 38 3.85 10.69 4.89
N MET A 39 2.80 9.87 4.73
CA MET A 39 2.08 9.29 5.85
C MET A 39 2.99 8.39 6.70
N VAL A 40 3.80 7.56 6.04
CA VAL A 40 4.79 6.71 6.71
C VAL A 40 5.81 7.56 7.47
N ASP A 41 6.37 8.60 6.85
CA ASP A 41 7.33 9.51 7.50
C ASP A 41 6.75 10.16 8.76
N VAL A 42 5.46 10.55 8.73
CA VAL A 42 4.77 11.10 9.90
C VAL A 42 4.60 10.03 10.99
N LEU A 43 4.08 8.85 10.65
CA LEU A 43 3.78 7.79 11.62
C LEU A 43 5.04 7.14 12.19
N GLU A 44 6.15 7.06 11.44
CA GLU A 44 7.44 6.52 11.91
C GLU A 44 8.03 7.35 13.06
N THR A 45 7.65 8.63 13.20
CA THR A 45 8.08 9.46 14.33
C THR A 45 7.34 9.12 15.64
N ASN A 46 6.32 8.27 15.60
CA ASN A 46 5.59 7.84 16.78
C ASN A 46 6.35 6.71 17.52
N PRO A 47 6.70 6.88 18.81
CA PRO A 47 7.45 5.87 19.54
C PRO A 47 6.67 4.55 19.73
N GLY A 48 5.34 4.55 19.66
CA GLY A 48 4.47 3.39 19.79
C GLY A 48 4.23 2.60 18.49
N ILE A 49 4.79 3.05 17.36
CA ILE A 49 4.59 2.43 16.05
C ILE A 49 5.91 1.87 15.50
N GLN A 50 5.82 0.70 14.87
CA GLN A 50 6.84 0.16 13.99
C GLN A 50 6.25 0.03 12.59
N ILE A 51 6.84 0.70 11.60
CA ILE A 51 6.43 0.57 10.21
C ILE A 51 7.48 -0.22 9.43
N ASP A 52 7.05 -1.24 8.68
CA ASP A 52 7.84 -1.80 7.60
C ASP A 52 7.44 -1.10 6.30
N LYS A 53 8.31 -0.20 5.85
CA LYS A 53 8.12 0.60 4.64
C LYS A 53 8.67 -0.03 3.36
N ASN A 54 9.29 -1.21 3.48
CA ASN A 54 9.71 -1.94 2.30
C ASN A 54 8.45 -2.40 1.56
N GLU A 55 8.46 -2.34 0.22
CA GLU A 55 7.28 -2.75 -0.55
C GLU A 55 7.05 -4.27 -0.49
N GLN A 56 8.04 -5.05 -0.03
CA GLN A 56 7.95 -6.50 0.22
C GLN A 56 7.38 -7.29 -0.98
N TYR A 57 7.68 -6.88 -2.21
CA TYR A 57 7.24 -7.60 -3.41
C TYR A 57 7.70 -9.06 -3.43
N ASP A 58 8.88 -9.36 -2.89
CA ASP A 58 9.41 -10.72 -2.79
C ASP A 58 8.63 -11.61 -1.81
N TRP A 59 7.91 -11.01 -0.85
CA TRP A 59 7.05 -11.74 0.09
C TRP A 59 5.67 -12.05 -0.47
N PHE A 60 5.14 -11.16 -1.32
CA PHE A 60 3.75 -11.25 -1.76
C PHE A 60 3.62 -11.71 -3.21
N LEU A 61 4.60 -11.38 -4.05
CA LEU A 61 4.58 -11.64 -5.48
C LEU A 61 5.76 -12.51 -5.93
N PRO A 62 5.90 -13.76 -5.44
CA PRO A 62 6.99 -14.65 -5.83
C PRO A 62 7.00 -15.03 -7.33
N ALA A 63 5.90 -14.82 -8.07
CA ALA A 63 5.88 -15.00 -9.52
C ALA A 63 6.58 -13.87 -10.30
N LEU A 64 7.00 -12.80 -9.62
CA LEU A 64 7.87 -11.80 -10.24
C LEU A 64 9.24 -12.40 -10.53
N PHE A 65 9.57 -12.48 -11.82
CA PHE A 65 10.89 -12.90 -12.27
C PHE A 65 11.97 -11.95 -11.72
N GLY A 66 13.05 -12.51 -11.15
CA GLY A 66 14.23 -11.73 -10.74
C GLY A 66 14.26 -11.28 -9.27
N GLY A 67 13.68 -12.09 -8.37
CA GLY A 67 13.61 -11.86 -6.92
C GLY A 67 14.72 -11.00 -6.28
N LYS A 68 14.28 -10.18 -5.31
CA LYS A 68 15.05 -9.42 -4.31
C LYS A 68 15.79 -8.16 -4.76
N GLU A 69 16.09 -7.95 -6.04
CA GLU A 69 16.77 -6.73 -6.49
C GLU A 69 16.24 -6.26 -7.85
N ARG A 70 15.23 -5.35 -7.87
CA ARG A 70 15.07 -4.27 -8.89
C ARG A 70 13.72 -3.54 -8.85
N SER A 71 13.75 -2.36 -9.47
CA SER A 71 12.66 -1.43 -9.82
C SER A 71 11.43 -2.10 -10.39
N PRO A 72 10.22 -1.50 -10.22
CA PRO A 72 8.98 -2.04 -10.77
C PRO A 72 9.16 -2.36 -12.25
N MET A 73 8.96 -3.63 -12.61
CA MET A 73 9.05 -4.08 -13.98
C MET A 73 7.75 -3.74 -14.70
N LEU A 74 7.78 -3.73 -16.03
CA LEU A 74 6.61 -3.56 -16.88
C LEU A 74 5.46 -4.52 -16.55
N SER A 75 5.80 -5.70 -16.01
CA SER A 75 4.83 -6.65 -15.47
C SER A 75 3.95 -6.11 -14.34
N ASP A 76 4.45 -5.14 -13.56
CA ASP A 76 3.81 -4.68 -12.33
C ASP A 76 2.73 -3.62 -12.60
N LEU A 77 2.83 -2.95 -13.75
CA LEU A 77 1.83 -1.97 -14.19
C LEU A 77 0.82 -2.59 -15.17
N ILE A 78 1.26 -3.55 -15.98
CA ILE A 78 0.46 -4.08 -17.10
C ILE A 78 -0.18 -5.42 -16.78
N ASN A 79 0.51 -6.26 -16.01
CA ASN A 79 0.09 -7.62 -15.73
C ASN A 79 -0.16 -7.86 -14.23
N TYR A 80 -0.36 -6.82 -13.43
CA TYR A 80 -0.49 -6.94 -11.96
C TYR A 80 -1.53 -7.98 -11.51
N ARG A 81 -2.68 -8.11 -12.20
CA ARG A 81 -3.67 -9.17 -11.91
C ARG A 81 -3.14 -10.56 -12.22
N LEU A 82 -2.47 -10.71 -13.35
CA LEU A 82 -1.83 -11.97 -13.74
C LEU A 82 -0.71 -12.31 -12.77
N THR A 83 0.17 -11.36 -12.44
CA THR A 83 1.24 -11.52 -11.46
C THR A 83 0.70 -11.95 -10.11
N ALA A 84 -0.35 -11.30 -9.60
CA ALA A 84 -1.00 -11.68 -8.35
C ALA A 84 -1.57 -13.11 -8.43
N LYS A 85 -2.26 -13.44 -9.53
CA LYS A 85 -2.80 -14.78 -9.79
C LYS A 85 -1.72 -15.85 -9.83
N GLU A 86 -0.65 -15.64 -10.59
CA GLU A 86 0.48 -16.59 -10.69
C GLU A 86 1.23 -16.70 -9.35
N SER A 87 1.33 -15.60 -8.59
CA SER A 87 1.90 -15.60 -7.24
C SER A 87 1.09 -16.45 -6.28
N LEU A 88 -0.24 -16.33 -6.31
CA LEU A 88 -1.14 -17.15 -5.48
C LEU A 88 -1.04 -18.64 -5.78
N LYS A 89 -0.73 -19.04 -7.03
CA LYS A 89 -0.46 -20.46 -7.37
C LYS A 89 0.80 -20.99 -6.67
N GLN A 90 1.76 -20.13 -6.39
CA GLN A 90 2.99 -20.49 -5.69
C GLN A 90 2.85 -20.43 -4.16
N TRP A 91 1.77 -19.83 -3.65
CA TRP A 91 1.47 -19.86 -2.22
C TRP A 91 0.99 -21.26 -1.87
N THR A 92 1.91 -22.14 -1.49
CA THR A 92 1.58 -23.43 -0.87
C THR A 92 1.13 -23.22 0.59
N ALA A 93 0.61 -24.26 1.25
CA ALA A 93 0.33 -24.20 2.69
C ALA A 93 1.59 -23.81 3.50
N TYR A 94 2.75 -24.35 3.10
CA TYR A 94 4.03 -24.00 3.69
C TYR A 94 4.40 -22.52 3.45
N TYR A 95 4.21 -22.01 2.23
CA TYR A 95 4.50 -20.61 1.93
C TYR A 95 3.63 -19.66 2.76
N ARG A 96 2.31 -19.91 2.83
CA ARG A 96 1.39 -19.14 3.68
C ARG A 96 1.81 -19.17 5.14
N PHE A 97 2.16 -20.35 5.66
CA PHE A 97 2.64 -20.50 7.03
C PHE A 97 3.93 -19.69 7.27
N LYS A 98 4.89 -19.77 6.34
CA LYS A 98 6.14 -19.02 6.40
C LYS A 98 5.92 -17.51 6.36
N LEU A 99 5.10 -17.02 5.43
CA LEU A 99 4.75 -15.60 5.30
C LEU A 99 4.05 -15.10 6.57
N LYS A 100 3.11 -15.89 7.10
CA LYS A 100 2.44 -15.60 8.36
C LYS A 100 3.43 -15.47 9.52
N LEU A 101 4.35 -16.43 9.68
CA LEU A 101 5.40 -16.35 10.68
C LEU A 101 6.30 -15.12 10.51
N ILE A 102 6.66 -14.73 9.28
CA ILE A 102 7.48 -13.54 9.02
C ILE A 102 6.79 -12.29 9.55
N ILE A 103 5.51 -12.12 9.24
CA ILE A 103 4.72 -10.96 9.69
C ILE A 103 4.51 -11.01 11.22
N GLU A 104 4.12 -12.16 11.78
CA GLU A 104 3.94 -12.34 13.23
C GLU A 104 5.24 -12.09 14.02
N ASN A 105 6.41 -12.44 13.46
CA ASN A 105 7.70 -12.13 14.05
C ASN A 105 7.93 -10.61 14.12
N LYS A 106 7.52 -9.86 13.09
CA LYS A 106 7.66 -8.39 13.05
C LYS A 106 6.74 -7.72 14.05
N ILE A 107 5.52 -8.23 14.22
CA ILE A 107 4.55 -7.77 15.23
C ILE A 107 5.13 -7.95 16.64
N ASN A 108 5.70 -9.11 16.94
CA ASN A 108 6.20 -9.44 18.29
C ASN A 108 7.63 -8.93 18.59
N ALA A 109 8.18 -8.07 17.73
CA ALA A 109 9.57 -7.65 17.82
C ALA A 109 9.85 -6.74 19.02
N ASN A 110 8.98 -5.74 19.27
CA ASN A 110 9.28 -4.64 20.21
C ASN A 110 8.07 -4.06 20.96
N ASN A 111 6.96 -4.80 21.08
CA ASN A 111 5.72 -4.34 21.76
C ASN A 111 5.17 -3.02 21.20
N LYS A 112 5.41 -2.74 19.92
CA LYS A 112 4.82 -1.61 19.19
C LYS A 112 3.75 -2.12 18.25
N VAL A 113 2.82 -1.24 17.90
CA VAL A 113 1.87 -1.52 16.83
C VAL A 113 2.63 -1.65 15.51
N PHE A 114 2.49 -2.80 14.87
CA PHE A 114 3.13 -3.08 13.59
C PHE A 114 2.24 -2.70 12.42
N ILE A 115 2.79 -1.88 11.53
CA ILE A 115 2.13 -1.45 10.30
C ILE A 115 3.01 -1.88 9.12
N LEU A 116 2.40 -2.52 8.12
CA LEU A 116 3.04 -2.81 6.84
C LEU A 116 2.41 -1.95 5.75
N LYS A 117 3.22 -1.12 5.08
CA LYS A 117 2.81 -0.46 3.84
C LYS A 117 3.38 -1.24 2.68
N SER A 118 2.52 -1.77 1.82
CA SER A 118 2.97 -2.43 0.59
C SER A 118 1.94 -2.23 -0.53
N PRO A 119 2.31 -1.66 -1.69
CA PRO A 119 1.42 -1.68 -2.85
C PRO A 119 1.25 -3.10 -3.45
N ALA A 120 2.16 -4.04 -3.13
CA ALA A 120 2.16 -5.40 -3.66
C ALA A 120 0.92 -6.22 -3.26
N ILE A 121 0.27 -5.87 -2.15
CA ILE A 121 -0.86 -6.63 -1.60
C ILE A 121 -2.20 -6.24 -2.19
N THR A 122 -2.27 -5.16 -3.01
CA THR A 122 -3.52 -4.60 -3.55
C THR A 122 -4.42 -5.64 -4.20
N PHE A 123 -3.85 -6.54 -4.99
CA PHE A 123 -4.59 -7.60 -5.70
C PHE A 123 -4.57 -8.95 -4.98
N LEU A 124 -4.19 -8.94 -3.70
CA LEU A 124 -4.09 -10.11 -2.83
C LEU A 124 -4.90 -9.93 -1.53
N LEU A 125 -5.64 -8.82 -1.39
CA LEU A 125 -6.30 -8.43 -0.13
C LEU A 125 -7.23 -9.51 0.42
N ASP A 126 -8.04 -10.13 -0.44
CA ASP A 126 -8.92 -11.23 -0.03
C ASP A 126 -8.14 -12.43 0.55
N GLU A 127 -6.94 -12.72 0.04
CA GLU A 127 -6.10 -13.81 0.56
C GLU A 127 -5.34 -13.42 1.83
N ILE A 128 -4.88 -12.17 1.90
CA ILE A 128 -4.27 -11.62 3.12
C ILE A 128 -5.27 -11.61 4.28
N ASP A 129 -6.52 -11.21 4.03
CA ASP A 129 -7.58 -11.20 5.05
C ASP A 129 -7.89 -12.61 5.57
N LYS A 130 -7.93 -13.63 4.71
CA LYS A 130 -8.05 -15.03 5.17
C LYS A 130 -6.90 -15.47 6.06
N MET A 131 -5.68 -14.99 5.80
CA MET A 131 -4.52 -15.31 6.62
C MET A 131 -4.54 -14.57 7.97
N PHE A 132 -5.11 -13.37 8.00
CA PHE A 132 -5.18 -12.47 9.15
C PHE A 132 -6.60 -11.88 9.28
N PRO A 133 -7.58 -12.67 9.77
CA PRO A 133 -8.98 -12.25 9.78
C PRO A 133 -9.29 -11.06 10.71
N ASP A 134 -8.38 -10.75 11.63
CA ASP A 134 -8.51 -9.60 12.54
C ASP A 134 -7.68 -8.39 12.08
N ALA A 135 -7.05 -8.46 10.90
CA ALA A 135 -6.23 -7.38 10.37
C ALA A 135 -7.04 -6.09 10.18
N LYS A 136 -6.36 -4.95 10.36
CA LYS A 136 -6.90 -3.62 10.09
C LYS A 136 -6.28 -3.03 8.84
N TYR A 137 -7.06 -2.21 8.13
CA TYR A 137 -6.67 -1.64 6.85
C TYR A 137 -6.83 -0.13 6.86
N ILE A 138 -5.74 0.59 6.60
CA ILE A 138 -5.75 2.03 6.35
C ILE A 138 -5.69 2.23 4.84
N HIS A 139 -6.77 2.70 4.24
CA HIS A 139 -6.83 3.02 2.83
C HIS A 139 -6.47 4.49 2.60
N LEU A 140 -5.26 4.72 2.10
CA LEU A 140 -4.82 6.02 1.64
C LEU A 140 -5.06 6.15 0.13
N TYR A 141 -5.84 7.14 -0.25
CA TYR A 141 -6.12 7.44 -1.65
C TYR A 141 -5.82 8.90 -1.98
N ARG A 142 -5.71 9.21 -3.26
CA ARG A 142 -5.40 10.54 -3.79
C ARG A 142 -6.08 10.70 -5.13
N ASN A 143 -6.31 11.94 -5.58
CA ASN A 143 -6.87 12.22 -6.88
C ASN A 143 -6.09 11.50 -8.01
N GLY A 144 -6.82 10.75 -8.85
CA GLY A 144 -6.24 9.89 -9.89
C GLY A 144 -5.39 10.64 -10.92
N PHE A 145 -5.80 11.85 -11.32
CA PHE A 145 -5.00 12.66 -12.25
C PHE A 145 -3.60 12.94 -11.67
N SER A 146 -3.54 13.34 -10.40
CA SER A 146 -2.29 13.62 -9.68
C SER A 146 -1.41 12.38 -9.55
N VAL A 147 -2.03 11.23 -9.26
CA VAL A 147 -1.33 9.95 -9.13
C VAL A 147 -0.73 9.52 -10.47
N SER A 148 -1.54 9.45 -11.53
CA SER A 148 -1.10 8.99 -12.86
C SER A 148 0.00 9.89 -13.42
N LYS A 149 -0.17 11.22 -13.32
CA LYS A 149 0.85 12.16 -13.79
C LYS A 149 2.13 12.07 -12.96
N SER A 150 2.02 11.99 -11.62
CA SER A 150 3.19 11.85 -10.75
C SER A 150 3.95 10.55 -11.03
N TRP A 151 3.26 9.47 -11.35
CA TRP A 151 3.90 8.21 -11.68
C TRP A 151 4.64 8.33 -13.01
N CYS A 152 3.92 8.71 -14.07
CA CYS A 152 4.46 8.86 -15.42
C CYS A 152 5.74 9.71 -15.42
N THR A 153 5.66 10.91 -14.85
CA THR A 153 6.80 11.85 -14.82
C THR A 153 8.01 11.32 -14.06
N LYS A 154 7.82 10.48 -13.03
CA LYS A 154 8.94 9.96 -12.22
C LYS A 154 9.56 8.71 -12.82
N GLU A 155 8.75 7.79 -13.33
CA GLU A 155 9.22 6.45 -13.69
C GLU A 155 9.52 6.29 -15.19
N TYR A 156 8.72 6.90 -16.07
CA TYR A 156 8.90 6.79 -17.52
C TYR A 156 10.34 7.12 -17.98
N PRO A 157 10.95 8.26 -17.58
CA PRO A 157 12.32 8.58 -18.02
C PRO A 157 13.40 7.67 -17.41
N ARG A 158 13.09 6.92 -16.35
CA ARG A 158 14.06 6.11 -15.60
C ARG A 158 14.07 4.63 -16.00
N VAL A 159 12.97 4.14 -16.54
CA VAL A 159 12.79 2.71 -16.82
C VAL A 159 12.78 2.48 -18.33
N LYS A 160 13.88 1.95 -18.85
CA LYS A 160 14.07 1.70 -20.28
C LYS A 160 12.96 0.80 -20.87
N ALA A 161 12.54 -0.23 -20.13
CA ALA A 161 11.46 -1.11 -20.55
C ALA A 161 10.11 -0.40 -20.76
N TYR A 162 9.86 0.72 -20.07
CA TYR A 162 8.64 1.52 -20.30
C TYR A 162 8.75 2.29 -21.61
N GLN A 163 9.91 2.89 -21.87
CA GLN A 163 10.18 3.66 -23.10
C GLN A 163 10.21 2.77 -24.34
N ASP A 164 10.67 1.52 -24.20
CA ASP A 164 10.71 0.57 -25.31
C ASP A 164 9.32 0.04 -25.66
N ALA A 165 8.38 0.05 -24.71
CA ALA A 165 7.05 -0.52 -24.87
C ALA A 165 5.93 0.50 -25.09
N PHE A 166 6.13 1.77 -24.67
CA PHE A 166 5.11 2.81 -24.70
C PHE A 166 5.70 4.16 -25.10
N SER A 167 4.89 5.00 -25.74
CA SER A 167 5.10 6.45 -25.68
C SER A 167 4.87 6.96 -24.26
N GLU A 168 5.36 8.17 -23.93
CA GLU A 168 5.10 8.76 -22.60
C GLU A 168 3.60 8.93 -22.35
N GLU A 169 2.84 9.30 -23.39
CA GLU A 169 1.39 9.46 -23.31
C GLU A 169 0.69 8.12 -23.07
N ASP A 170 1.06 7.07 -23.82
CA ASP A 170 0.47 5.74 -23.60
C ASP A 170 0.81 5.21 -22.20
N PHE A 171 2.02 5.46 -21.72
CA PHE A 171 2.42 5.10 -20.36
C PHE A 171 1.59 5.85 -19.31
N LEU A 172 1.30 7.14 -19.51
CA LEU A 172 0.40 7.90 -18.65
C LEU A 172 -0.99 7.25 -18.56
N PHE A 173 -1.53 6.79 -19.69
CA PHE A 173 -2.81 6.06 -19.69
C PHE A 173 -2.69 4.71 -18.98
N LYS A 174 -1.57 3.98 -19.10
CA LYS A 174 -1.32 2.77 -18.31
C LYS A 174 -1.26 3.05 -16.80
N CYS A 175 -0.68 4.17 -16.38
CA CYS A 175 -0.74 4.58 -14.97
C CYS A 175 -2.18 4.86 -14.50
N ALA A 176 -3.04 5.40 -15.38
CA ALA A 176 -4.45 5.65 -15.08
C ALA A 176 -5.28 4.37 -15.01
N GLU A 177 -5.06 3.42 -15.92
CA GLU A 177 -5.68 2.09 -15.88
C GLU A 177 -5.32 1.37 -14.56
N TYR A 178 -4.03 1.30 -14.24
CA TYR A 178 -3.57 0.70 -12.98
C TYR A 178 -4.19 1.37 -11.74
N TYR A 179 -4.24 2.71 -11.71
CA TYR A 179 -4.88 3.45 -10.63
C TYR A 179 -6.36 3.06 -10.50
N ASN A 180 -7.10 3.10 -11.61
CA ASN A 180 -8.51 2.76 -11.62
C ASN A 180 -8.73 1.35 -11.06
N ASP A 181 -8.01 0.37 -11.60
CA ASP A 181 -8.20 -1.03 -11.23
C ASP A 181 -7.81 -1.32 -9.78
N SER A 182 -6.78 -0.65 -9.28
CA SER A 182 -6.35 -0.75 -7.88
C SER A 182 -7.40 -0.18 -6.93
N ILE A 183 -7.95 1.00 -7.22
CA ILE A 183 -9.00 1.60 -6.40
C ILE A 183 -10.26 0.74 -6.43
N ILE A 184 -10.67 0.23 -7.59
CA ILE A 184 -11.84 -0.65 -7.67
C ILE A 184 -11.61 -1.94 -6.87
N GLU A 185 -10.42 -2.52 -6.93
CA GLU A 185 -10.06 -3.71 -6.14
C GLU A 185 -10.16 -3.42 -4.63
N ILE A 186 -9.52 -2.34 -4.17
CA ILE A 186 -9.52 -1.93 -2.77
C ILE A 186 -10.95 -1.62 -2.31
N SER A 187 -11.70 -0.82 -3.05
CA SER A 187 -13.07 -0.45 -2.69
C SER A 187 -13.97 -1.68 -2.60
N ASN A 188 -13.87 -2.61 -3.55
CA ASN A 188 -14.61 -3.87 -3.50
C ASN A 188 -14.23 -4.69 -2.26
N PHE A 189 -12.94 -4.82 -1.95
CA PHE A 189 -12.48 -5.49 -0.73
C PHE A 189 -13.02 -4.83 0.55
N LEU A 190 -12.96 -3.50 0.64
CA LEU A 190 -13.44 -2.73 1.79
C LEU A 190 -14.95 -2.88 2.03
N THR A 191 -15.75 -3.23 1.01
CA THR A 191 -17.17 -3.55 1.19
C THR A 191 -17.41 -4.88 1.91
N LYS A 192 -16.42 -5.79 1.90
CA LYS A 192 -16.54 -7.15 2.46
C LYS A 192 -16.11 -7.23 3.93
N ILE A 193 -15.42 -6.21 4.45
CA ILE A 193 -14.86 -6.22 5.80
C ILE A 193 -15.59 -5.26 6.75
N GLY A 194 -15.53 -5.56 8.05
CA GLY A 194 -16.13 -4.75 9.10
C GLY A 194 -15.62 -3.30 9.10
N LYS A 195 -16.48 -2.35 9.49
CA LYS A 195 -16.14 -0.91 9.52
C LYS A 195 -15.10 -0.56 10.59
N ASP A 196 -15.06 -1.35 11.66
CA ASP A 196 -14.06 -1.31 12.72
C ASP A 196 -12.66 -1.78 12.26
N ARG A 197 -12.58 -2.52 11.15
CA ARG A 197 -11.33 -3.00 10.54
C ARG A 197 -10.80 -2.12 9.42
N GLN A 198 -11.46 -1.01 9.09
CA GLN A 198 -11.06 -0.12 8.00
C GLN A 198 -11.08 1.36 8.38
N HIS A 199 -10.11 2.10 7.87
CA HIS A 199 -10.05 3.55 7.94
C HIS A 199 -9.61 4.11 6.59
N SER A 200 -10.44 4.93 5.95
CA SER A 200 -10.10 5.55 4.66
C SER A 200 -9.78 7.02 4.85
N ILE A 201 -8.77 7.50 4.14
CA ILE A 201 -8.30 8.88 4.21
C ILE A 201 -7.76 9.31 2.84
N SER A 202 -8.16 10.51 2.40
CA SER A 202 -7.57 11.12 1.21
C SER A 202 -6.26 11.84 1.56
N TYR A 203 -5.31 11.85 0.63
CA TYR A 203 -4.09 12.64 0.72
C TYR A 203 -4.42 14.14 0.85
N GLU A 204 -5.48 14.57 0.19
CA GLU A 204 -6.02 15.92 0.22
C GLU A 204 -6.43 16.32 1.65
N ASP A 205 -7.28 15.53 2.30
CA ASP A 205 -7.72 15.76 3.67
C ASP A 205 -6.55 15.71 4.65
N PHE A 206 -5.62 14.76 4.43
CA PHE A 206 -4.40 14.66 5.25
C PHE A 206 -3.52 15.91 5.11
N CYS A 207 -3.44 16.51 3.93
CA CYS A 207 -2.70 17.75 3.73
C CYS A 207 -3.42 18.99 4.26
N GLU A 208 -4.75 19.04 4.16
CA GLU A 208 -5.56 20.18 4.61
C GLU A 208 -5.70 20.22 6.14
N ASN A 209 -5.89 19.06 6.78
CA ASN A 209 -6.01 18.94 8.23
C ASN A 209 -5.11 17.83 8.80
N PRO A 210 -3.77 17.96 8.72
CA PRO A 210 -2.87 16.89 9.12
C PRO A 210 -3.05 16.45 10.57
N LYS A 211 -3.28 17.41 11.48
CA LYS A 211 -3.46 17.12 12.91
C LYS A 211 -4.73 16.32 13.18
N GLY A 212 -5.85 16.73 12.59
CA GLY A 212 -7.13 16.06 12.80
C GLY A 212 -7.13 14.65 12.21
N GLU A 213 -6.63 14.51 10.99
CA GLU A 213 -6.55 13.21 10.33
C GLU A 213 -5.55 12.27 11.00
N LEU A 214 -4.38 12.77 11.43
CA LEU A 214 -3.44 11.97 12.21
C LEU A 214 -4.05 11.47 13.52
N SER A 215 -4.82 12.30 14.23
CA SER A 215 -5.51 11.89 15.45
C SER A 215 -6.47 10.72 15.21
N LYS A 216 -7.20 10.73 14.08
CA LYS A 216 -8.13 9.64 13.71
C LYS A 216 -7.37 8.35 13.41
N ILE A 217 -6.23 8.44 12.69
CA ILE A 217 -5.38 7.28 12.40
C ILE A 217 -4.83 6.69 13.69
N LEU A 218 -4.28 7.51 14.58
CA LEU A 218 -3.72 7.05 15.87
C LEU A 218 -4.78 6.38 16.75
N GLN A 219 -6.00 6.93 16.78
CA GLN A 219 -7.14 6.29 17.44
C GLN A 219 -7.49 4.94 16.82
N PHE A 220 -7.55 4.86 15.48
CA PHE A 220 -7.87 3.63 14.75
C PHE A 220 -6.86 2.50 15.02
N VAL A 221 -5.57 2.84 15.09
CA VAL A 221 -4.48 1.90 15.40
C VAL A 221 -4.26 1.69 16.90
N ASN A 222 -5.05 2.37 17.76
CA ASN A 222 -4.98 2.28 19.23
C ASN A 222 -3.62 2.71 19.82
N VAL A 223 -3.06 3.81 19.33
CA VAL A 223 -1.80 4.40 19.81
C VAL A 223 -2.08 5.77 20.41
N ASN A 224 -1.69 5.97 21.67
CA ASN A 224 -1.93 7.21 22.42
C ASN A 224 -0.74 8.18 22.37
N GLN A 225 0.45 7.68 22.05
CA GLN A 225 1.65 8.48 21.92
C GLN A 225 1.52 9.42 20.71
N GLN A 226 2.11 10.61 20.81
CA GLN A 226 2.09 11.59 19.73
C GLN A 226 3.23 11.33 18.73
N CYS A 227 3.01 11.71 17.47
CA CYS A 227 4.08 11.81 16.47
C CYS A 227 4.90 13.09 16.73
N THR A 228 6.21 13.05 16.43
CA THR A 228 7.10 14.22 16.58
C THR A 228 7.39 14.92 15.24
N PHE A 229 6.79 14.44 14.15
CA PHE A 229 6.88 15.09 12.84
C PHE A 229 6.33 16.52 12.88
N ASP A 230 7.07 17.46 12.26
CA ASP A 230 6.62 18.84 12.10
C ASP A 230 5.55 18.95 11.01
N LEU A 231 4.28 18.93 11.44
CA LEU A 231 3.12 18.93 10.54
C LEU A 231 3.03 20.19 9.67
N SER A 232 3.70 21.29 10.02
CA SER A 232 3.73 22.51 9.19
C SER A 232 4.46 22.32 7.86
N LYS A 233 5.28 21.26 7.74
CA LYS A 233 5.99 20.89 6.51
C LYS A 233 5.12 20.13 5.51
N ILE A 234 3.89 19.77 5.90
CA ILE A 234 2.98 19.04 5.03
C ILE A 234 2.39 20.02 4.01
N VAL A 235 2.73 19.81 2.74
CA VAL A 235 2.25 20.63 1.63
C VAL A 235 1.73 19.74 0.52
N SER A 236 0.53 20.05 0.03
CA SER A 236 -0.07 19.31 -1.08
C SER A 236 0.71 19.49 -2.39
N THR A 237 0.97 18.38 -3.07
CA THR A 237 1.62 18.36 -4.38
C THR A 237 0.65 18.24 -5.55
N ASN A 238 -0.66 18.40 -5.31
CA ASN A 238 -1.71 18.29 -6.33
C ASN A 238 -1.72 19.41 -7.37
N HIS A 239 -1.06 20.54 -7.12
CA HIS A 239 -1.00 21.67 -8.08
C HIS A 239 -0.39 21.30 -9.45
N LYS A 240 0.32 20.17 -9.54
CA LYS A 240 1.05 19.72 -10.74
C LYS A 240 0.17 19.23 -11.89
N VAL A 241 -1.15 19.07 -11.68
CA VAL A 241 -2.10 18.63 -12.73
C VAL A 241 -2.92 19.75 -13.35
N ASN A 242 -2.74 20.99 -12.93
CA ASN A 242 -3.54 22.13 -13.41
C ASN A 242 -3.36 22.43 -14.91
N ASN A 243 -2.28 21.94 -15.53
CA ASN A 243 -1.91 22.25 -16.92
C ASN A 243 -1.98 21.01 -17.85
N LEU A 244 -2.82 20.02 -17.55
CA LEU A 244 -3.02 18.88 -18.47
C LEU A 244 -3.75 19.35 -19.74
N ASN A 245 -3.30 18.86 -20.90
CA ASN A 245 -3.99 19.06 -22.16
C ASN A 245 -5.47 18.57 -22.03
N PRO A 246 -6.47 19.34 -22.53
CA PRO A 246 -7.88 18.97 -22.41
C PRO A 246 -8.24 17.58 -22.93
N ASP A 247 -7.68 17.17 -24.07
CA ASP A 247 -7.96 15.86 -24.67
C ASP A 247 -7.38 14.72 -23.84
N ILE A 248 -6.16 14.91 -23.33
CA ILE A 248 -5.52 13.97 -22.40
C ILE A 248 -6.36 13.88 -21.12
N LYS A 249 -6.82 15.02 -20.58
CA LYS A 249 -7.66 15.06 -19.39
C LYS A 249 -8.99 14.33 -19.61
N LEU A 250 -9.63 14.52 -20.76
CA LEU A 250 -10.88 13.82 -21.10
C LEU A 250 -10.68 12.30 -21.17
N LYS A 251 -9.60 11.85 -21.81
CA LYS A 251 -9.27 10.42 -21.90
C LYS A 251 -8.93 9.82 -20.53
N LEU A 252 -8.14 10.50 -19.71
CA LEU A 252 -7.87 10.11 -18.32
C LEU A 252 -9.14 10.02 -17.48
N ASN A 253 -10.05 10.98 -17.65
CA ASN A 253 -11.36 10.96 -16.98
C ASN A 253 -12.18 9.74 -17.40
N GLY A 254 -12.21 9.42 -18.71
CA GLY A 254 -12.88 8.21 -19.22
C GLY A 254 -12.35 6.94 -18.54
N ILE A 255 -11.02 6.79 -18.44
CA ILE A 255 -10.37 5.63 -17.82
C ILE A 255 -10.68 5.51 -16.33
N MET A 256 -10.63 6.63 -15.59
CA MET A 256 -10.71 6.63 -14.12
C MET A 256 -12.08 7.02 -13.55
N SER A 257 -13.08 7.26 -14.41
CA SER A 257 -14.40 7.75 -13.99
C SER A 257 -15.02 6.94 -12.85
N LYS A 258 -14.90 5.60 -12.93
CA LYS A 258 -15.42 4.69 -11.92
C LYS A 258 -14.69 4.83 -10.59
N SER A 259 -13.36 4.79 -10.58
CA SER A 259 -12.57 4.92 -9.35
C SER A 259 -12.74 6.30 -8.70
N LEU A 260 -12.73 7.36 -9.50
CA LEU A 260 -12.94 8.73 -9.03
C LEU A 260 -14.31 8.88 -8.37
N THR A 261 -15.38 8.36 -8.99
CA THR A 261 -16.73 8.38 -8.43
C THR A 261 -16.81 7.63 -7.10
N VAL A 262 -16.22 6.43 -7.03
CA VAL A 262 -16.23 5.61 -5.80
C VAL A 262 -15.50 6.31 -4.65
N LEU A 263 -14.47 7.10 -4.94
CA LEU A 263 -13.74 7.90 -3.96
C LEU A 263 -14.37 9.27 -3.66
N GLY A 264 -15.49 9.61 -4.30
CA GLY A 264 -16.19 10.88 -4.11
C GLY A 264 -15.57 12.08 -4.83
N TYR A 265 -14.67 11.87 -5.80
CA TYR A 265 -14.16 12.95 -6.63
C TYR A 265 -15.20 13.39 -7.66
N LYS A 266 -15.31 14.71 -7.88
CA LYS A 266 -16.11 15.29 -8.96
C LYS A 266 -15.38 15.10 -10.29
N LEU A 267 -16.10 14.64 -11.31
CA LEU A 267 -15.61 14.46 -12.69
C LEU A 267 -15.70 15.76 -13.48
#